data_AF-W1VQD7-F1
#
_entry.id   AF-W1VQD7-F1
#
_cell.length_a   1.000
_cell.length_b   1.000
_cell.length_c   1.000
_cell.angle_alpha   90.00
_cell.angle_beta   90.00
_cell.angle_gamma   90.00
#
_symmetry.space_group_name_H-M   'P 1'
#
loop_
_entity.id
_entity.type
_entity.pdbx_description
1 polymer ?
#
loop_
_entity_poly.entity_id
_entity_poly.type
_entity_poly.pdbx_seq_one_letter_code
_entity_poly.pdbx_strand_id
1 'polypeptide(L)'
;AVASGDLHDEITAAATVVQTETQTVTLPLADGRSVVSRQLVAPGQQLRAGQVLLHVNGRPLIALPGAFPTYRDLVQGDQGDDVVQLQQALASLGYNVRADGDFGAATASALRNLYTDLGYSVPTTTRQAGGTEGDGADATQRGMSSSGPGAQERKDAQAGTATQTTLLTLPQAEVVYVPSLASCPVVTELPAQGRSLTLPPPS
;
A
#
# COMPACT_ATOMS: atom_id res chain seq x y z
N ALA A 1 -24.96 59.95 -41.81
CA ALA A 1 -24.40 58.67 -42.28
C ALA A 1 -24.55 57.67 -41.14
N VAL A 2 -25.32 56.61 -41.35
CA VAL A 2 -25.58 55.58 -40.33
C VAL A 2 -24.80 54.35 -40.78
N ALA A 3 -23.79 53.95 -40.00
CA ALA A 3 -23.02 52.74 -40.27
C ALA A 3 -23.74 51.56 -39.62
N SER A 4 -24.40 50.73 -40.44
CA SER A 4 -24.82 49.39 -40.02
C SER A 4 -23.59 48.50 -39.98
N GLY A 5 -23.13 48.16 -38.79
CA GLY A 5 -22.10 47.14 -38.56
C GLY A 5 -22.75 45.79 -38.25
N ASP A 6 -22.27 44.75 -38.92
CA ASP A 6 -22.77 43.38 -38.89
C ASP A 6 -22.80 42.80 -37.46
N LEU A 7 -23.95 42.22 -37.09
CA LEU A 7 -24.13 41.52 -35.81
C LEU A 7 -23.56 40.11 -35.96
N HIS A 8 -22.38 39.84 -35.40
CA HIS A 8 -21.87 38.48 -35.25
C HIS A 8 -22.46 37.85 -33.99
N ASP A 9 -23.56 37.11 -34.15
CA ASP A 9 -24.10 36.26 -33.10
C ASP A 9 -23.32 34.94 -33.10
N GLU A 10 -22.32 34.82 -32.23
CA GLU A 10 -21.63 33.55 -32.00
C GLU A 10 -22.43 32.75 -30.96
N ILE A 11 -23.28 31.83 -31.43
CA ILE A 11 -23.85 30.78 -30.57
C ILE A 11 -23.03 29.50 -30.78
N THR A 12 -22.02 29.32 -29.93
CA THR A 12 -21.29 28.06 -29.80
C THR A 12 -21.88 27.27 -28.64
N ALA A 13 -22.60 26.19 -28.92
CA ALA A 13 -22.88 25.15 -27.91
C ALA A 13 -23.15 23.80 -28.58
N ALA A 14 -22.13 22.95 -28.61
CA ALA A 14 -22.31 21.50 -28.63
C ALA A 14 -21.02 20.80 -28.15
N ALA A 15 -21.12 20.07 -27.05
CA ALA A 15 -20.22 18.97 -26.74
C ALA A 15 -20.95 17.93 -25.88
N THR A 16 -21.04 16.70 -26.37
CA THR A 16 -21.26 15.50 -25.54
C THR A 16 -19.90 14.80 -25.46
N VAL A 17 -19.34 14.66 -24.27
CA VAL A 17 -18.08 13.92 -24.07
C VAL A 17 -18.37 12.53 -23.48
N VAL A 18 -17.63 11.56 -23.99
CA VAL A 18 -17.93 10.14 -24.14
C VAL A 18 -17.15 9.28 -23.13
N GLN A 19 -17.60 8.02 -23.02
CA GLN A 19 -16.94 6.79 -22.57
C GLN A 19 -16.42 6.78 -21.13
N THR A 20 -17.31 6.40 -20.22
CA THR A 20 -16.95 5.84 -18.91
C THR A 20 -16.42 4.42 -19.12
N GLU A 21 -15.11 4.27 -19.28
CA GLU A 21 -14.46 2.97 -19.10
C GLU A 21 -14.36 2.72 -17.59
N THR A 22 -15.20 1.82 -17.07
CA THR A 22 -15.14 1.42 -15.66
C THR A 22 -13.98 0.47 -15.47
N GLN A 23 -12.98 0.89 -14.69
CA GLN A 23 -11.87 0.04 -14.28
C GLN A 23 -12.13 -0.55 -12.90
N THR A 24 -12.28 -1.87 -12.82
CA THR A 24 -12.32 -2.56 -11.52
C THR A 24 -10.91 -2.71 -10.99
N VAL A 25 -10.69 -2.26 -9.75
CA VAL A 25 -9.41 -2.37 -9.07
C VAL A 25 -9.53 -3.36 -7.91
N THR A 26 -8.74 -4.42 -7.96
CA THR A 26 -8.70 -5.42 -6.88
C THR A 26 -7.95 -4.85 -5.68
N LEU A 27 -8.56 -4.92 -4.50
CA LEU A 27 -7.90 -4.52 -3.26
C LEU A 27 -6.90 -5.60 -2.86
N PRO A 28 -5.63 -5.25 -2.61
CA PRO A 28 -4.67 -6.19 -2.05
C PRO A 28 -5.02 -6.41 -0.58
N LEU A 29 -5.34 -7.65 -0.24
CA LEU A 29 -5.70 -8.04 1.12
C LEU A 29 -4.56 -8.86 1.70
N ALA A 30 -4.20 -8.57 2.95
CA ALA A 30 -3.34 -9.46 3.71
C ALA A 30 -4.08 -10.75 4.04
N ASP A 31 -3.33 -11.83 4.28
CA ASP A 31 -3.90 -13.11 4.70
C ASP A 31 -4.78 -12.97 5.94
N GLY A 32 -5.95 -13.58 5.90
CA GLY A 32 -6.94 -13.54 6.98
C GLY A 32 -8.08 -12.54 6.76
N ARG A 33 -8.73 -12.14 7.86
CA ARG A 33 -9.93 -11.30 7.81
C ARG A 33 -9.54 -9.83 7.68
N SER A 34 -9.85 -9.23 6.54
CA SER A 34 -9.70 -7.79 6.32
C SER A 34 -11.04 -7.08 6.56
N VAL A 35 -11.05 -5.98 7.31
CA VAL A 35 -12.26 -5.18 7.56
C VAL A 35 -12.01 -3.73 7.17
N VAL A 36 -12.94 -3.14 6.41
CA VAL A 36 -12.92 -1.70 6.14
C VAL A 36 -13.26 -0.96 7.41
N SER A 37 -12.24 -0.50 8.11
CA SER A 37 -12.37 0.22 9.37
C SER A 37 -12.85 1.67 9.19
N ARG A 38 -12.53 2.32 8.06
CA ARG A 38 -12.94 3.70 7.75
C ARG A 38 -12.93 3.97 6.26
N GLN A 39 -13.85 4.77 5.74
CA GLN A 39 -13.84 5.26 4.36
C GLN A 39 -13.48 6.75 4.35
N LEU A 40 -12.51 7.14 3.51
CA LEU A 40 -12.04 8.54 3.40
C LEU A 40 -12.48 9.19 2.08
N VAL A 41 -12.69 8.40 1.04
CA VAL A 41 -13.19 8.85 -0.26
C VAL A 41 -14.62 8.35 -0.48
N ALA A 42 -15.53 9.23 -0.88
CA ALA A 42 -16.92 8.87 -1.21
C ALA A 42 -17.09 8.61 -2.71
N PRO A 43 -18.08 7.78 -3.12
CA PRO A 43 -18.51 7.71 -4.50
C PRO A 43 -18.80 9.10 -5.09
N GLY A 44 -18.43 9.32 -6.34
CA GLY A 44 -18.51 10.61 -7.03
C GLY A 44 -17.32 11.55 -6.81
N GLN A 45 -16.39 11.22 -5.90
CA GLN A 45 -15.17 12.02 -5.69
C GLN A 45 -14.08 11.70 -6.73
N GLN A 46 -13.31 12.70 -7.12
CA GLN A 46 -12.10 12.51 -7.91
C GLN A 46 -11.00 11.89 -7.04
N LEU A 47 -10.34 10.86 -7.58
CA LEU A 47 -9.21 10.20 -6.96
C LEU A 47 -7.90 10.89 -7.38
N ARG A 48 -7.08 11.29 -6.40
CA ARG A 48 -5.77 11.89 -6.62
C ARG A 48 -4.65 10.89 -6.32
N ALA A 49 -3.53 11.01 -7.01
CA ALA A 49 -2.33 10.28 -6.67
C ALA A 49 -1.87 10.62 -5.24
N GLY A 50 -1.51 9.60 -4.46
CA GLY A 50 -1.12 9.73 -3.06
C GLY A 50 -2.29 9.88 -2.08
N GLN A 51 -3.54 9.84 -2.55
CA GLN A 51 -4.71 9.96 -1.67
C GLN A 51 -5.00 8.65 -0.92
N VAL A 52 -5.38 8.76 0.36
CA VAL A 52 -5.89 7.62 1.14
C VAL A 52 -7.36 7.39 0.80
N LEU A 53 -7.67 6.20 0.28
CA LEU A 53 -9.03 5.78 -0.10
C LEU A 53 -9.88 5.42 1.13
N LEU A 54 -9.32 4.54 1.96
CA LEU A 54 -9.98 3.91 3.08
C LEU A 54 -8.93 3.36 4.06
N HIS A 55 -9.37 2.94 5.24
CA HIS A 55 -8.56 2.22 6.21
C HIS A 55 -9.01 0.77 6.27
N VAL A 56 -8.07 -0.17 6.10
CA VAL A 56 -8.29 -1.60 6.34
C VAL A 56 -7.59 -1.98 7.63
N ASN A 57 -8.34 -2.54 8.60
CA ASN A 57 -7.78 -2.91 9.91
C ASN A 57 -6.98 -1.77 10.59
N GLY A 58 -7.43 -0.52 10.45
CA GLY A 58 -6.76 0.67 11.00
C GLY A 58 -5.56 1.18 10.20
N ARG A 59 -5.25 0.58 9.04
CA ARG A 59 -4.10 0.92 8.20
C ARG A 59 -4.53 1.61 6.90
N PRO A 60 -3.82 2.65 6.43
CA PRO A 60 -4.19 3.38 5.23
C PRO A 60 -4.06 2.53 3.96
N LEU A 61 -5.06 2.64 3.07
CA LEU A 61 -4.94 2.19 1.69
C LEU A 61 -4.74 3.41 0.79
N ILE A 62 -3.52 3.56 0.26
CA ILE A 62 -3.05 4.70 -0.51
C ILE A 62 -3.18 4.38 -2.01
N ALA A 63 -3.78 5.29 -2.78
CA ALA A 63 -3.84 5.17 -4.24
C ALA A 63 -2.56 5.72 -4.89
N LEU A 64 -1.85 4.86 -5.63
CA LEU A 64 -0.64 5.22 -6.37
C LEU A 64 -0.81 4.94 -7.87
N PRO A 65 -0.16 5.73 -8.76
CA PRO A 65 -0.15 5.39 -10.18
C PRO A 65 0.73 4.16 -10.39
N GLY A 66 0.27 3.21 -11.21
CA GLY A 66 1.01 1.99 -11.51
C GLY A 66 0.28 1.12 -12.52
N ALA A 67 1.01 0.28 -13.23
CA ALA A 67 0.48 -0.55 -14.32
C ALA A 67 -0.06 -1.90 -13.83
N PHE A 68 0.52 -2.45 -12.77
CA PHE A 68 0.15 -3.77 -12.24
C PHE A 68 -0.13 -3.73 -10.73
N PRO A 69 -0.98 -4.63 -10.22
CA PRO A 69 -1.30 -4.70 -8.80
C PRO A 69 -0.09 -5.14 -7.96
N THR A 70 -0.14 -4.85 -6.66
CA THR A 70 0.83 -5.40 -5.69
C THR A 70 0.66 -6.91 -5.58
N TYR A 71 1.77 -7.64 -5.45
CA TYR A 71 1.77 -9.11 -5.30
C TYR A 71 2.68 -9.62 -4.18
N ARG A 72 3.38 -8.73 -3.48
CA ARG A 72 4.18 -9.03 -2.28
C ARG A 72 4.35 -7.79 -1.42
N ASP A 73 4.70 -8.00 -0.16
CA ASP A 73 5.21 -6.92 0.68
C ASP A 73 6.61 -6.54 0.19
N LEU A 74 6.89 -5.23 0.13
CA LEU A 74 8.22 -4.71 -0.18
C LEU A 74 8.94 -4.36 1.12
N VAL A 75 10.19 -4.78 1.24
CA VAL A 75 11.06 -4.51 2.38
C VAL A 75 12.31 -3.79 1.90
N GLN A 76 12.83 -2.90 2.74
CA GLN A 76 14.11 -2.24 2.46
C GLN A 76 15.21 -3.29 2.18
N GLY A 77 15.87 -3.17 1.03
CA GLY A 77 16.81 -4.13 0.48
C GLY A 77 16.26 -4.99 -0.67
N ASP A 78 14.94 -4.99 -0.90
CA ASP A 78 14.34 -5.70 -2.02
C ASP A 78 14.66 -5.05 -3.37
N GLN A 79 14.59 -5.85 -4.43
CA GLN A 79 14.81 -5.42 -5.81
C GLN A 79 13.73 -5.98 -6.74
N GLY A 80 13.44 -5.26 -7.83
CA GLY A 80 12.56 -5.73 -8.91
C GLY A 80 11.66 -4.68 -9.54
N ASP A 81 10.82 -5.11 -10.48
CA ASP A 81 9.91 -4.23 -11.22
C ASP A 81 8.84 -3.55 -10.35
N ASP A 82 8.41 -4.21 -9.27
CA ASP A 82 7.49 -3.62 -8.28
C ASP A 82 8.16 -2.50 -7.47
N VAL A 83 9.47 -2.61 -7.20
CA VAL A 83 10.25 -1.52 -6.62
C VAL A 83 10.37 -0.38 -7.62
N VAL A 84 10.64 -0.66 -8.90
CA VAL A 84 10.64 0.37 -9.97
C VAL A 84 9.30 1.10 -10.01
N GLN A 85 8.18 0.37 -9.98
CA GLN A 85 6.84 0.96 -9.99
C GLN A 85 6.60 1.84 -8.76
N LEU A 86 6.96 1.38 -7.56
CA LEU A 86 6.88 2.19 -6.34
C LEU A 86 7.70 3.49 -6.47
N GLN A 87 8.93 3.38 -6.94
CA GLN A 87 9.83 4.53 -7.09
C GLN A 87 9.29 5.51 -8.13
N GLN A 88 8.75 5.04 -9.26
CA GLN A 88 8.09 5.88 -10.26
C GLN A 88 6.86 6.59 -9.69
N ALA A 89 6.04 5.88 -8.91
CA ALA A 89 4.89 6.45 -8.23
C ALA A 89 5.32 7.55 -7.26
N LEU A 90 6.31 7.29 -6.41
CA LEU A 90 6.86 8.27 -5.47
C LEU A 90 7.47 9.49 -6.20
N ALA A 91 8.21 9.26 -7.29
CA ALA A 91 8.76 10.35 -8.09
C ALA A 91 7.64 11.21 -8.73
N SER A 92 6.55 10.59 -9.20
CA SER A 92 5.40 11.31 -9.76
C SER A 92 4.65 12.17 -8.73
N LEU A 93 4.75 11.81 -7.44
CA LEU A 93 4.22 12.59 -6.32
C LEU A 93 5.17 13.71 -5.88
N GLY A 94 6.35 13.83 -6.49
CA GLY A 94 7.34 14.86 -6.19
C GLY A 94 8.38 14.47 -5.14
N TYR A 95 8.42 13.21 -4.68
CA TYR A 95 9.48 12.75 -3.79
C TYR A 95 10.79 12.55 -4.55
N ASN A 96 11.92 12.92 -3.93
CA ASN A 96 13.23 12.80 -4.52
C ASN A 96 13.73 11.34 -4.49
N VAL A 97 13.38 10.57 -5.52
CA VAL A 97 13.79 9.16 -5.69
C VAL A 97 14.00 8.86 -7.17
N ARG A 98 15.00 8.02 -7.47
CA ARG A 98 15.22 7.49 -8.81
C ARG A 98 14.59 6.11 -8.92
N ALA A 99 14.01 5.81 -10.09
CA ALA A 99 13.53 4.48 -10.43
C ALA A 99 14.70 3.61 -10.93
N ASP A 100 15.44 3.01 -10.00
CA ASP A 100 16.56 2.09 -10.28
C ASP A 100 16.22 0.62 -9.96
N GLY A 101 15.10 0.36 -9.31
CA GLY A 101 14.65 -0.97 -8.93
C GLY A 101 15.24 -1.47 -7.63
N ASP A 102 16.01 -0.66 -6.91
CA ASP A 102 16.60 -0.97 -5.61
C ASP A 102 15.85 -0.28 -4.47
N PHE A 103 15.28 -1.04 -3.53
CA PHE A 103 14.67 -0.46 -2.32
C PHE A 103 15.74 -0.07 -1.32
N GLY A 104 16.55 0.92 -1.70
CA GLY A 104 17.62 1.50 -0.90
C GLY A 104 17.17 2.67 -0.01
N ALA A 105 18.17 3.40 0.51
CA ALA A 105 17.95 4.50 1.44
C ALA A 105 17.11 5.65 0.85
N ALA A 106 17.27 5.95 -0.44
CA ALA A 106 16.50 7.00 -1.11
C ALA A 106 15.01 6.64 -1.16
N THR A 107 14.67 5.42 -1.58
CA THR A 107 13.29 4.91 -1.60
C THR A 107 12.71 4.84 -0.19
N ALA A 108 13.49 4.40 0.80
CA ALA A 108 13.07 4.39 2.21
C ALA A 108 12.76 5.80 2.73
N SER A 109 13.57 6.80 2.37
CA SER A 109 13.32 8.19 2.74
C SER A 109 12.06 8.74 2.06
N ALA A 110 11.89 8.49 0.76
CA ALA A 110 10.71 8.93 0.01
C ALA A 110 9.42 8.29 0.55
N LEU A 111 9.45 6.99 0.86
CA LEU A 111 8.33 6.28 1.45
C LEU A 111 7.99 6.84 2.83
N ARG A 112 8.99 7.09 3.67
CA ARG A 112 8.77 7.70 4.99
C ARG A 112 8.12 9.08 4.88
N ASN A 113 8.56 9.89 3.92
CA ASN A 113 7.96 11.20 3.67
C ASN A 113 6.51 11.08 3.22
N LEU A 114 6.20 10.14 2.30
CA LEU A 114 4.80 9.87 1.90
C LEU A 114 3.90 9.56 3.10
N TYR A 115 4.31 8.64 3.97
CA TYR A 115 3.51 8.31 5.14
C TYR A 115 3.37 9.50 6.10
N THR A 116 4.45 10.26 6.30
CA THR A 116 4.47 11.43 7.17
C THR A 116 3.55 12.53 6.67
N ASP A 117 3.58 12.83 5.37
CA ASP A 117 2.73 13.85 4.73
C ASP A 117 1.25 13.48 4.81
N LEU A 118 0.95 12.18 4.85
CA LEU A 118 -0.38 11.64 5.05
C LEU A 118 -0.79 11.51 6.54
N GLY A 119 0.13 11.76 7.48
CA GLY A 119 -0.12 11.68 8.93
C GLY A 119 -0.04 10.26 9.52
N TYR A 120 0.65 9.33 8.86
CA TYR A 120 0.85 7.95 9.30
C TYR A 120 2.31 7.66 9.63
N SER A 121 2.51 6.64 10.47
CA SER A 121 3.85 6.08 10.69
C SER A 121 4.14 5.04 9.61
N VAL A 122 5.33 5.11 9.02
CA VAL A 122 5.76 4.11 8.04
C VAL A 122 5.92 2.73 8.73
N PRO A 123 5.41 1.65 8.14
CA PRO A 123 5.56 0.31 8.71
C PRO A 123 7.01 -0.15 8.72
N THR A 124 7.34 -0.97 9.72
CA THR A 124 8.66 -1.58 9.84
C THR A 124 8.54 -3.07 10.14
N THR A 125 9.47 -3.85 9.64
CA THR A 125 9.63 -5.28 9.96
C THR A 125 10.98 -5.51 10.65
N THR A 126 11.07 -6.54 11.48
CA THR A 126 12.31 -6.89 12.18
C THR A 126 12.90 -8.13 11.54
N ARG A 127 14.11 -8.02 10.99
CA ARG A 127 14.90 -9.16 10.53
C ARG A 127 15.83 -9.62 11.66
N GLN A 128 15.68 -10.86 12.10
CA GLN A 128 16.64 -11.51 13.00
C GLN A 128 17.82 -12.03 12.16
N ALA A 129 19.04 -11.60 12.42
CA ALA A 129 20.22 -12.25 11.84
C ALA A 129 20.54 -13.51 12.66
N GLY A 130 20.19 -14.71 12.14
CA GLY A 130 20.64 -15.97 12.75
C GLY A 130 19.71 -17.19 12.72
N GLY A 131 18.91 -17.42 11.67
CA GLY A 131 18.17 -18.68 11.51
C GLY A 131 18.61 -19.39 10.23
N THR A 132 19.31 -20.52 10.36
CA THR A 132 19.51 -21.47 9.27
C THR A 132 18.15 -21.86 8.71
N GLU A 133 17.98 -21.76 7.40
CA GLU A 133 16.82 -22.29 6.68
C GLU A 133 16.63 -23.76 7.04
N GLY A 134 15.49 -24.06 7.65
CA GLY A 134 15.02 -25.39 7.96
C GLY A 134 13.51 -25.41 7.75
N ASP A 135 13.14 -25.94 6.59
CA ASP A 135 11.91 -26.65 6.20
C ASP A 135 10.61 -26.43 6.98
N GLY A 136 9.52 -26.37 6.23
CA GLY A 136 8.19 -26.05 6.72
C GLY A 136 7.60 -27.01 7.75
N ALA A 137 6.48 -26.51 8.28
CA ALA A 137 5.32 -27.23 8.79
C ALA A 137 5.18 -27.45 10.30
N ASP A 138 3.93 -27.23 10.69
CA ASP A 138 3.23 -27.71 11.87
C ASP A 138 3.28 -26.87 13.15
N ALA A 139 2.40 -25.88 13.16
CA ALA A 139 1.72 -25.50 14.38
C ALA A 139 0.89 -26.69 14.91
N THR A 140 1.38 -27.40 15.92
CA THR A 140 0.58 -28.03 16.99
C THR A 140 1.49 -28.50 18.12
N GLN A 141 1.41 -27.86 19.29
CA GLN A 141 1.30 -28.60 20.57
C GLN A 141 0.98 -27.66 21.76
N ARG A 142 -0.33 -27.53 21.94
CA ARG A 142 -1.08 -27.61 23.19
C ARG A 142 -0.31 -28.35 24.31
N GLY A 143 -0.21 -27.79 25.52
CA GLY A 143 0.16 -28.58 26.70
C GLY A 143 0.72 -27.81 27.88
N MET A 144 -0.16 -27.22 28.68
CA MET A 144 0.13 -26.75 30.04
C MET A 144 0.26 -27.97 30.99
N SER A 145 1.12 -27.86 32.01
CA SER A 145 1.36 -28.75 33.19
C SER A 145 2.60 -29.65 33.07
N SER A 146 3.48 -29.81 34.05
CA SER A 146 3.35 -29.69 35.51
C SER A 146 4.70 -29.38 36.21
N SER A 147 4.59 -28.85 37.43
CA SER A 147 5.66 -28.50 38.36
C SER A 147 6.43 -29.71 38.92
N GLY A 148 7.72 -29.52 39.22
CA GLY A 148 8.54 -30.36 40.11
C GLY A 148 9.99 -29.83 40.24
N PRO A 149 10.54 -29.63 41.46
CA PRO A 149 11.76 -28.83 41.66
C PRO A 149 13.04 -29.69 41.79
N GLY A 150 14.19 -29.11 41.47
CA GLY A 150 15.48 -29.50 42.08
C GLY A 150 16.71 -29.46 41.18
N ALA A 151 17.79 -28.98 41.79
CA ALA A 151 19.22 -29.09 41.42
C ALA A 151 19.82 -28.05 40.45
N GLN A 152 20.38 -27.04 41.11
CA GLN A 152 21.42 -26.09 40.70
C GLN A 152 22.67 -26.79 40.12
N GLU A 153 23.28 -26.25 39.05
CA GLU A 153 24.65 -25.68 39.08
C GLU A 153 25.23 -25.32 37.69
N ARG A 154 25.71 -24.06 37.61
CA ARG A 154 26.85 -23.53 36.82
C ARG A 154 26.69 -23.50 35.29
N LYS A 155 26.81 -22.31 34.69
CA LYS A 155 28.09 -21.67 34.28
C LYS A 155 27.81 -20.64 33.18
N ASP A 156 28.33 -19.44 33.39
CA ASP A 156 28.70 -18.39 32.45
C ASP A 156 27.97 -18.27 31.09
N ALA A 157 27.30 -17.12 30.93
CA ALA A 157 27.25 -16.31 29.72
C ALA A 157 27.24 -17.02 28.35
N GLN A 158 26.07 -17.05 27.72
CA GLN A 158 25.96 -16.52 26.37
C GLN A 158 24.51 -16.06 26.15
N ALA A 159 24.21 -14.82 26.57
CA ALA A 159 23.11 -14.10 25.94
C ALA A 159 23.51 -13.93 24.48
N GLY A 160 23.04 -14.83 23.62
CA GLY A 160 23.11 -14.64 22.18
C GLY A 160 22.32 -13.38 21.87
N THR A 161 23.00 -12.25 21.73
CA THR A 161 22.41 -11.02 21.22
C THR A 161 22.05 -11.28 19.77
N ALA A 162 20.84 -11.81 19.53
CA ALA A 162 20.25 -11.83 18.22
C ALA A 162 20.26 -10.38 17.73
N THR A 163 21.08 -10.10 16.71
CA THR A 163 21.13 -8.75 16.12
C THR A 163 19.84 -8.59 15.33
N GLN A 164 18.89 -7.88 15.92
CA GLN A 164 17.62 -7.54 15.30
C GLN A 164 17.79 -6.25 14.51
N THR A 165 17.62 -6.32 13.20
CA THR A 165 17.65 -5.14 12.33
C THR A 165 16.23 -4.74 11.97
N THR A 166 15.83 -3.54 12.35
CA THR A 166 14.56 -2.94 11.94
C THR A 166 14.70 -2.39 10.52
N LEU A 167 13.85 -2.86 9.61
CA LEU A 167 13.82 -2.48 8.20
C LEU A 167 12.47 -1.81 7.89
N LEU A 168 12.48 -0.82 6.99
CA LEU A 168 11.24 -0.29 6.45
C LEU A 168 10.51 -1.34 5.62
N THR A 169 9.19 -1.35 5.68
CA THR A 169 8.37 -2.18 4.80
C THR A 169 7.16 -1.42 4.28
N LEU A 170 6.81 -1.70 3.04
CA LEU A 170 5.55 -1.33 2.40
C LEU A 170 4.72 -2.59 2.22
N PRO A 171 3.76 -2.86 3.13
CA PRO A 171 2.89 -4.02 2.96
C PRO A 171 1.97 -3.84 1.78
N GLN A 172 1.76 -4.90 1.02
CA GLN A 172 0.91 -4.87 -0.18
C GLN A 172 -0.49 -4.34 0.14
N ALA A 173 -1.02 -4.65 1.32
CA ALA A 173 -2.36 -4.26 1.74
C ALA A 173 -2.54 -2.76 2.05
N GLU A 174 -1.48 -1.94 1.99
CA GLU A 174 -1.56 -0.49 2.20
C GLU A 174 -1.50 0.33 0.91
N VAL A 175 -1.26 -0.30 -0.24
CA VAL A 175 -1.15 0.40 -1.52
C VAL A 175 -2.04 -0.26 -2.55
N VAL A 176 -2.72 0.56 -3.33
CA VAL A 176 -3.41 0.10 -4.53
C VAL A 176 -2.90 0.89 -5.73
N TYR A 177 -2.51 0.17 -6.78
CA TYR A 177 -2.06 0.78 -8.03
C TYR A 177 -3.22 0.95 -8.99
N VAL A 178 -3.39 2.17 -9.50
CA VAL A 178 -4.47 2.54 -10.41
C VAL A 178 -3.84 3.08 -11.71
N PRO A 179 -3.93 2.35 -12.84
CA PRO A 179 -3.34 2.78 -14.11
C PRO A 179 -3.85 4.13 -14.62
N SER A 180 -5.13 4.40 -14.38
CA SER A 180 -5.82 5.62 -14.83
C SER A 180 -5.62 6.82 -13.90
N LEU A 181 -4.83 6.71 -12.82
CA LEU A 181 -4.79 7.71 -11.75
C LEU A 181 -4.32 9.09 -12.18
N ALA A 182 -3.44 9.16 -13.19
CA ALA A 182 -2.97 10.42 -13.76
C ALA A 182 -4.12 11.26 -14.38
N SER A 183 -5.21 10.61 -14.80
CA SER A 183 -6.39 11.26 -15.37
C SER A 183 -7.40 11.72 -14.32
N CYS A 184 -7.09 11.64 -13.03
CA CYS A 184 -7.98 11.98 -11.91
C CYS A 184 -9.36 11.29 -12.00
N PRO A 185 -9.42 9.94 -12.05
CA PRO A 185 -10.66 9.21 -12.25
C PRO A 185 -11.66 9.46 -11.11
N VAL A 186 -12.95 9.31 -11.40
CA VAL A 186 -14.00 9.43 -10.38
C VAL A 186 -14.26 8.06 -9.76
N VAL A 187 -14.24 8.00 -8.42
CA VAL A 187 -14.59 6.79 -7.69
C VAL A 187 -16.08 6.52 -7.85
N THR A 188 -16.45 5.38 -8.44
CA THR A 188 -17.86 4.99 -8.62
C THR A 188 -18.39 4.19 -7.43
N GLU A 189 -17.54 3.36 -6.83
CA GLU A 189 -17.91 2.50 -5.71
C GLU A 189 -16.69 2.17 -4.84
N LEU A 190 -16.94 1.94 -3.55
CA LEU A 190 -15.98 1.41 -2.58
C LEU A 190 -16.71 0.49 -1.61
N PRO A 191 -16.03 -0.50 -1.00
CA PRO A 191 -16.67 -1.32 0.02
C PRO A 191 -17.06 -0.46 1.23
N ALA A 192 -18.27 -0.68 1.72
CA ALA A 192 -18.80 0.07 2.85
C ALA A 192 -17.94 -0.12 4.12
N GLN A 193 -17.91 0.91 4.96
CA GLN A 193 -17.33 0.79 6.30
C GLN A 193 -17.96 -0.36 7.09
N GLY A 194 -17.15 -1.11 7.83
CA GLY A 194 -17.54 -2.32 8.56
C GLY A 194 -17.60 -3.60 7.72
N ARG A 195 -17.49 -3.50 6.38
CA ARG A 195 -17.50 -4.67 5.49
C ARG A 195 -16.26 -5.55 5.75
N SER A 196 -16.50 -6.83 6.02
CA SER A 196 -15.43 -7.85 5.95
C SER A 196 -15.15 -8.18 4.49
N LEU A 197 -13.88 -8.10 4.12
CA LEU A 197 -13.31 -8.47 2.84
C LEU A 197 -12.67 -9.85 3.03
N THR A 198 -13.23 -10.86 2.38
CA THR A 198 -12.73 -12.23 2.44
C THR A 198 -12.24 -12.58 1.04
N LEU A 199 -11.02 -13.12 0.96
CA LEU A 199 -10.53 -13.71 -0.30
C LEU A 199 -11.47 -14.87 -0.66
N PRO A 200 -11.90 -14.99 -1.93
CA PRO A 200 -12.66 -16.16 -2.36
C PRO A 200 -11.83 -17.43 -2.07
N PRO A 201 -12.48 -18.55 -1.68
CA PRO A 201 -11.75 -19.80 -1.47
C PRO A 201 -11.01 -20.20 -2.76
N PRO A 202 -9.81 -20.79 -2.66
CA PRO A 202 -9.12 -21.31 -3.84
C PRO A 202 -10.01 -22.36 -4.51
N SER A 203 -10.12 -22.27 -5.84
CA SER A 203 -10.90 -23.20 -6.68
C SER A 203 -10.21 -24.56 -6.82
#